data_AF-A0A2R6LNI5-F1
#
_entry.id   AF-A0A2R6LNI5-F1
#
_cell.length_a   1.000
_cell.length_b   1.000
_cell.length_c   1.000
_cell.angle_alpha   90.00
_cell.angle_beta   90.00
_cell.angle_gamma   90.00
#
_symmetry.space_group_name_H-M   'P 1'
#
loop_
_entity.id
_entity.type
_entity.pdbx_description
1 polymer ?
#
loop_
_entity_poly.entity_id
_entity_poly.type
_entity_poly.pdbx_seq_one_letter_code
_entity_poly.pdbx_strand_id
1 'polypeptide(L)'
;MIHDDRCALDYLTRRSDVDDGRIGVTGASGGGLRTLYLALLDDRVDAVAPCCGVTEREEWLRTGKRIDAEQLIHGAIPAGLNFDDLITGMAPKP
;
A
#
# COMPACT_ATOMS: atom_id res chain seq x y z
N MET A 1 -4.16 -10.08 -4.79
CA MET A 1 -4.26 -8.69 -4.26
C MET A 1 -3.29 -7.77 -4.97
N ILE A 2 -2.02 -7.66 -4.58
CA ILE A 2 -1.09 -6.69 -5.21
C ILE A 2 -0.81 -7.01 -6.68
N HIS A 3 -0.73 -8.29 -7.05
CA HIS A 3 -0.61 -8.69 -8.45
C HIS A 3 -1.77 -8.13 -9.29
N ASP A 4 -3.00 -8.25 -8.80
CA ASP A 4 -4.19 -7.78 -9.51
C ASP A 4 -4.19 -6.25 -9.63
N ASP A 5 -3.72 -5.55 -8.60
CA ASP A 5 -3.52 -4.11 -8.63
C ASP A 5 -2.51 -3.68 -9.72
N ARG A 6 -1.39 -4.41 -9.86
CA ARG A 6 -0.40 -4.13 -10.92
C ARG A 6 -0.95 -4.44 -12.30
N CYS A 7 -1.74 -5.50 -12.45
CA CYS A 7 -2.46 -5.76 -13.71
C CYS A 7 -3.45 -4.66 -14.07
N ALA A 8 -4.12 -4.05 -13.07
CA ALA A 8 -4.97 -2.90 -13.30
C ALA A 8 -4.17 -1.69 -13.81
N LEU A 9 -2.98 -1.44 -13.27
CA LEU A 9 -2.06 -0.42 -13.78
C LEU A 9 -1.57 -0.74 -15.20
N ASP A 10 -1.28 -2.01 -15.51
CA ASP A 10 -0.90 -2.44 -16.87
C ASP A 10 -2.00 -2.17 -17.90
N TYR A 11 -3.26 -2.29 -17.49
CA TYR A 11 -4.37 -1.93 -18.35
C TYR A 11 -4.51 -0.40 -18.46
N LEU A 12 -4.50 0.30 -17.33
CA LEU A 12 -4.70 1.74 -17.25
C LEU A 12 -3.68 2.50 -18.12
N THR A 13 -2.40 2.14 -18.01
CA THR A 13 -1.30 2.78 -18.74
C THR A 13 -1.29 2.50 -20.25
N ARG A 14 -2.05 1.52 -20.74
CA ARG A 14 -2.19 1.25 -22.19
C ARG A 14 -3.32 2.03 -22.85
N ARG A 15 -4.14 2.74 -22.07
CA ARG A 15 -5.26 3.49 -22.63
C ARG A 15 -4.77 4.82 -23.22
N SER A 16 -5.26 5.16 -24.39
CA SER A 16 -4.89 6.40 -25.07
C SER A 16 -5.39 7.68 -24.39
N ASP A 17 -6.31 7.55 -23.43
CA ASP A 17 -6.90 8.65 -22.67
C ASP A 17 -6.29 8.82 -21.26
N VAL A 18 -5.18 8.13 -20.98
CA VAL A 18 -4.45 8.17 -19.70
C VAL A 18 -3.05 8.75 -19.93
N ASP A 19 -2.62 9.64 -19.03
CA ASP A 19 -1.24 10.12 -18.92
C ASP A 19 -0.47 9.14 -18.02
N ASP A 20 0.40 8.32 -18.62
CA ASP A 20 1.15 7.28 -17.92
C ASP A 20 2.31 7.83 -17.07
N GLY A 21 2.63 9.12 -17.18
CA GLY A 21 3.57 9.84 -16.31
C GLY A 21 2.89 10.57 -15.14
N ARG A 22 1.59 10.35 -14.92
CA ARG A 22 0.81 10.97 -13.82
C ARG A 22 -0.20 10.01 -13.20
N ILE A 23 0.29 8.93 -12.60
CA ILE A 23 -0.54 7.91 -11.96
C ILE A 23 -0.63 8.13 -10.45
N GLY A 24 -1.84 8.42 -9.97
CA GLY A 24 -2.16 8.46 -8.54
C GLY A 24 -2.84 7.17 -8.07
N VAL A 25 -2.54 6.75 -6.83
CA VAL A 25 -3.22 5.63 -6.17
C VAL A 25 -3.83 6.05 -4.83
N THR A 26 -5.04 5.57 -4.55
CA THR A 26 -5.76 5.84 -3.30
C THR A 26 -6.67 4.67 -2.94
N GLY A 27 -6.97 4.54 -1.66
CA GLY A 27 -7.86 3.51 -1.14
C GLY A 27 -8.11 3.67 0.36
N ALA A 28 -9.24 3.14 0.83
CA ALA A 28 -9.64 3.19 2.23
C ALA A 28 -9.52 1.81 2.90
N SER A 29 -9.18 1.78 4.19
CA SER A 29 -9.08 0.55 5.00
C SER A 29 -8.07 -0.43 4.38
N GLY A 30 -8.47 -1.66 4.03
CA GLY A 30 -7.61 -2.60 3.30
C GLY A 30 -7.09 -2.04 1.96
N GLY A 31 -7.86 -1.16 1.32
CA GLY A 31 -7.42 -0.40 0.16
C GLY A 31 -6.30 0.60 0.46
N GLY A 32 -6.25 1.16 1.67
CA GLY A 32 -5.18 2.05 2.10
C GLY A 32 -3.85 1.31 2.25
N LEU A 33 -3.88 0.07 2.73
CA LEU A 33 -2.70 -0.81 2.76
C LEU A 33 -2.23 -1.21 1.36
N ARG A 34 -3.16 -1.57 0.47
CA ARG A 34 -2.84 -1.82 -0.95
C ARG A 34 -2.22 -0.62 -1.64
N THR A 35 -2.71 0.58 -1.32
CA THR A 35 -2.18 1.85 -1.82
C THR A 35 -0.71 2.02 -1.44
N LEU A 36 -0.36 1.75 -0.18
CA LEU A 36 1.03 1.77 0.29
C LEU A 36 1.89 0.68 -0.36
N TYR A 37 1.38 -0.55 -0.49
CA TYR A 37 2.12 -1.62 -1.16
C TYR A 37 2.41 -1.31 -2.62
N LEU A 38 1.46 -0.74 -3.36
CA LEU A 38 1.69 -0.30 -4.73
C LEU A 38 2.74 0.80 -4.81
N ALA A 39 2.68 1.78 -3.91
CA ALA A 39 3.65 2.87 -3.87
C ALA A 39 5.10 2.37 -3.69
N LEU A 40 5.28 1.32 -2.87
CA LEU A 40 6.59 0.71 -2.58
C LEU A 40 7.07 -0.25 -3.68
N LEU A 41 6.17 -0.92 -4.39
CA LEU A 41 6.50 -2.05 -5.27
C LEU A 41 6.37 -1.74 -6.76
N ASP A 42 5.74 -0.62 -7.13
CA ASP A 42 5.51 -0.23 -8.52
C ASP A 42 5.95 1.22 -8.78
N ASP A 43 7.00 1.37 -9.57
CA ASP A 43 7.63 2.66 -9.86
C ASP A 43 6.74 3.59 -10.70
N ARG A 44 5.70 3.05 -11.35
CA ARG A 44 4.75 3.85 -12.14
C ARG A 44 3.88 4.76 -11.29
N VAL A 45 3.81 4.53 -9.98
CA VAL A 45 2.99 5.35 -9.08
C VAL A 45 3.70 6.67 -8.78
N ASP A 46 3.09 7.79 -9.15
CA ASP A 46 3.62 9.15 -8.99
C ASP A 46 3.11 9.85 -7.73
N ALA A 47 1.90 9.50 -7.26
CA ALA A 47 1.29 10.11 -6.07
C ALA A 47 0.46 9.11 -5.26
N VAL A 48 0.46 9.26 -3.93
CA VAL A 48 -0.06 8.23 -3.01
C VAL A 48 -0.97 8.87 -1.96
N ALA A 49 -2.24 8.47 -1.90
CA ALA A 49 -3.20 8.96 -0.91
C ALA A 49 -3.87 7.80 -0.15
N PRO A 50 -3.19 7.17 0.82
CA PRO A 50 -3.76 6.07 1.60
C PRO A 50 -4.73 6.61 2.67
N CYS A 51 -5.85 5.94 2.89
CA CYS A 51 -6.85 6.33 3.88
C CYS A 51 -7.16 5.17 4.84
N CYS A 52 -7.15 5.43 6.16
CA CYS A 52 -7.51 4.46 7.20
C CYS A 52 -6.82 3.09 7.13
N GLY A 53 -5.66 2.98 6.44
CA GLY A 53 -4.95 1.71 6.22
C GLY A 53 -3.76 1.48 7.15
N VAL A 54 -3.32 2.52 7.86
CA VAL A 54 -2.18 2.47 8.78
C VAL A 54 -2.67 2.36 10.21
N THR A 55 -2.05 1.44 10.95
CA THR A 55 -2.34 1.16 12.36
C THR A 55 -1.03 0.93 13.11
N GLU A 56 -1.09 0.64 14.40
CA GLU A 56 0.08 0.39 15.22
C GLU A 56 0.14 -1.10 15.60
N ARG A 57 1.21 -1.79 15.17
CA ARG A 57 1.37 -3.22 15.44
C ARG A 57 1.52 -3.50 16.94
N GLU A 58 2.16 -2.59 17.68
CA GLU A 58 2.31 -2.71 19.13
C GLU A 58 0.96 -2.74 19.84
N GLU A 59 0.06 -1.80 19.54
CA GLU A 59 -1.27 -1.73 20.15
C GLU A 59 -2.09 -2.99 19.85
N TRP A 60 -1.94 -3.54 18.66
CA TRP A 60 -2.56 -4.82 18.31
C TRP A 60 -2.05 -6.00 19.12
N LEU A 61 -0.73 -6.12 19.27
CA LEU A 61 -0.13 -7.17 20.08
C LEU A 61 -0.55 -7.05 21.55
N ARG A 62 -0.75 -5.82 22.04
CA ARG A 62 -1.25 -5.54 23.40
C ARG A 62 -2.72 -5.91 23.58
N THR A 63 -3.58 -5.59 22.61
CA THR A 63 -5.04 -5.73 22.74
C THR A 63 -5.59 -7.06 22.24
N GLY A 64 -4.83 -7.80 21.42
CA GLY A 64 -5.33 -8.99 20.74
C GLY A 64 -6.43 -8.70 19.72
N LYS A 65 -6.51 -7.45 19.24
CA LYS A 65 -7.49 -7.04 18.22
C LYS A 65 -7.28 -7.86 16.95
N ARG A 66 -8.39 -8.21 16.29
CA ARG A 66 -8.33 -8.98 15.04
C ARG A 66 -7.80 -8.13 13.91
N ILE A 67 -7.03 -8.80 13.07
CA ILE A 67 -6.44 -8.32 11.83
C ILE A 67 -7.28 -8.74 10.64
N ASP A 68 -7.38 -7.89 9.62
CA ASP A 68 -7.74 -8.37 8.28
C ASP A 68 -6.51 -8.99 7.58
N ALA A 69 -6.73 -10.02 6.76
CA ALA A 69 -5.64 -10.84 6.23
C ALA A 69 -4.62 -10.04 5.37
N GLU A 70 -5.04 -8.95 4.75
CA GLU A 70 -4.18 -8.07 3.96
C GLU A 70 -3.13 -7.31 4.77
N GLN A 71 -3.29 -7.23 6.10
CA GLN A 71 -2.33 -6.56 6.99
C GLN A 71 -1.25 -7.54 7.53
N LEU A 72 -1.36 -8.83 7.19
CA LEU A 72 -0.42 -9.89 7.58
C LEU A 72 0.68 -10.06 6.54
N ILE A 73 1.83 -9.42 6.76
CA ILE A 73 3.06 -9.73 6.05
C ILE A 73 3.77 -10.86 6.79
N HIS A 74 3.97 -11.98 6.10
CA HIS A 74 4.71 -13.11 6.66
C HIS A 74 6.13 -12.68 7.05
N GLY A 75 6.53 -12.98 8.30
CA GLY A 75 7.86 -12.63 8.80
C GLY A 75 8.06 -11.16 9.18
N ALA A 76 7.04 -10.28 9.09
CA ALA A 76 7.23 -8.86 9.42
C ALA A 76 7.64 -8.60 10.87
N ILE A 77 7.08 -9.34 11.83
CA ILE A 77 7.43 -9.20 13.27
C ILE A 77 8.92 -9.51 13.51
N PRO A 78 9.44 -10.70 13.16
CA PRO A 78 10.86 -10.98 13.37
C PRO A 78 11.80 -10.10 12.52
N ALA A 79 11.30 -9.55 11.41
CA ALA A 79 12.05 -8.58 10.60
C ALA A 79 12.02 -7.13 11.15
N GLY A 80 11.26 -6.87 12.21
CA GLY A 80 11.12 -5.53 12.80
C GLY A 80 10.26 -4.56 11.99
N LEU A 81 9.49 -5.05 11.01
CA LEU A 81 8.66 -4.21 10.13
C LEU A 81 7.33 -3.81 10.79
N ASN A 82 7.03 -2.52 10.74
CA ASN A 82 5.82 -1.91 11.25
C ASN A 82 5.07 -1.14 10.11
N PHE A 83 3.87 -0.64 10.39
CA PHE A 83 3.03 -0.02 9.34
C PHE A 83 3.49 1.40 8.97
N ASP A 84 4.14 2.11 9.89
CA ASP A 84 4.79 3.40 9.65
C ASP A 84 6.01 3.28 8.74
N ASP A 85 6.69 2.12 8.72
CA ASP A 85 7.73 1.83 7.73
C ASP A 85 7.17 1.85 6.30
N LEU A 86 5.92 1.43 6.11
CA LEU A 86 5.29 1.43 4.79
C LEU A 86 5.02 2.86 4.29
N ILE A 87 4.60 3.77 5.19
CA ILE A 87 4.46 5.20 4.86
C ILE A 87 5.84 5.80 4.60
N THR A 88 6.81 5.54 5.46
CA THR A 88 8.14 6.16 5.36
C THR A 88 8.87 5.69 4.11
N GLY A 89 8.73 4.42 3.74
CA GLY A 89 9.36 3.83 2.57
C GLY A 89 8.83 4.36 1.23
N MET A 90 7.65 4.97 1.19
CA MET A 90 7.11 5.55 -0.05
C MET A 90 7.77 6.88 -0.41
N ALA A 91 8.47 7.52 0.53
CA ALA A 91 9.20 8.75 0.27
C ALA A 91 10.23 8.55 -0.86
N PRO A 92 10.43 9.54 -1.77
CA PRO A 92 9.92 10.91 -1.71
C PRO A 92 8.60 11.13 -2.46
N LYS A 93 7.84 10.08 -2.76
CA LYS A 93 6.56 10.22 -3.48
C LYS A 93 5.59 11.08 -2.65
N PRO A 94 4.90 12.04 -3.28
CA PRO A 94 3.92 12.90 -2.61
C PRO A 94 2.67 12.14 -2.17
#